data_AF-A0A2H3CXZ0-F1
#
_entry.id   AF-A0A2H3CXZ0-F1
#
_cell.length_a   1.000
_cell.length_b   1.000
_cell.length_c   1.000
_cell.angle_alpha   90.00
_cell.angle_beta   90.00
_cell.angle_gamma   90.00
#
_symmetry.space_group_name_H-M   'P 1'
#
loop_
_entity.id
_entity.type
_entity.pdbx_description
1 polymer ?
#
loop_
_entity_poly.entity_id
_entity_poly.type
_entity_poly.pdbx_seq_one_letter_code
_entity_poly.pdbx_strand_id
1 'polypeptide(L)' 'PLKWEDHLEWVHRAIEYLTKNPTFQRKLFSDSTTDAKEENHQKVQAKEGKTILFSELVGAVF' A
#
# COMPACT_ATOMS: atom_id res chain seq x y z
N PRO A 1 8.65 9.88 -17.92
CA PRO A 1 7.79 10.33 -16.80
C PRO A 1 6.34 9.89 -17.03
N LEU A 2 5.78 9.07 -16.13
CA LEU A 2 4.39 8.65 -16.19
C LEU A 2 3.52 9.82 -15.70
N LYS A 3 2.66 10.36 -16.55
CA LYS A 3 1.72 11.42 -16.17
C LYS A 3 0.43 10.78 -15.69
N TRP A 4 0.23 10.79 -14.38
CA TRP A 4 -0.97 10.21 -13.75
C TRP A 4 -2.27 10.88 -14.22
N GLU A 5 -2.19 12.15 -14.61
CA GLU A 5 -3.31 12.94 -15.15
C GLU A 5 -3.86 12.38 -16.47
N ASP A 6 -2.99 11.75 -17.28
CA ASP A 6 -3.38 11.12 -18.55
C ASP A 6 -4.00 9.72 -18.33
N HIS A 7 -4.01 9.22 -17.07
CA HIS A 7 -4.45 7.89 -16.70
C HIS A 7 -5.39 7.90 -15.49
N LEU A 8 -6.43 8.74 -15.54
CA LEU A 8 -7.46 8.84 -14.50
C LEU A 8 -8.15 7.50 -14.20
N GLU A 9 -8.21 6.59 -15.18
CA GLU A 9 -8.74 5.24 -15.01
C GLU A 9 -7.97 4.42 -13.97
N TRP A 10 -6.64 4.54 -13.92
CA TRP A 10 -5.80 3.85 -12.92
C TRP A 10 -6.04 4.44 -11.53
N VAL A 11 -6.21 5.76 -11.45
CA VAL A 11 -6.56 6.45 -10.20
C VAL A 11 -7.92 5.97 -9.70
N HIS A 12 -8.93 5.89 -10.58
CA HIS A 12 -10.25 5.39 -10.22
C HIS A 12 -10.22 3.92 -9.79
N ARG A 13 -9.47 3.05 -10.48
CA ARG A 13 -9.30 1.64 -10.08
C ARG A 13 -8.60 1.50 -8.73
N ALA A 14 -7.56 2.30 -8.48
CA ALA A 14 -6.88 2.33 -7.19
C ALA A 14 -7.83 2.76 -6.06
N ILE A 15 -8.60 3.83 -6.28
CA ILE A 15 -9.60 4.30 -5.30
C ILE A 15 -10.67 3.23 -5.08
N GLU A 16 -11.18 2.61 -6.13
CA GLU A 16 -12.19 1.55 -6.03
C GLU A 16 -11.66 0.35 -5.23
N TYR A 17 -10.44 -0.12 -5.55
CA TYR A 17 -9.81 -1.25 -4.87
C TYR A 17 -9.58 -0.95 -3.38
N LEU A 18 -9.07 0.25 -3.06
CA LEU A 18 -8.84 0.67 -1.67
C LEU A 18 -10.14 0.83 -0.90
N THR A 19 -11.21 1.30 -1.55
CA THR A 19 -12.54 1.47 -0.93
C THR A 19 -13.21 0.13 -0.67
N LYS A 20 -13.09 -0.84 -1.59
CA LYS A 20 -13.62 -2.20 -1.44
C LYS A 20 -12.84 -3.02 -0.40
N ASN A 21 -11.57 -2.69 -0.17
CA ASN A 21 -10.69 -3.42 0.75
C ASN A 21 -10.19 -2.53 1.91
N PRO A 22 -11.06 -2.15 2.87
CA PRO A 22 -10.70 -1.22 3.94
C PRO A 22 -9.61 -1.75 4.87
N THR A 23 -9.52 -3.07 5.06
CA THR A 23 -8.44 -3.70 5.84
C THR A 23 -7.10 -3.59 5.13
N PHE A 24 -7.09 -3.79 3.80
CA PHE A 24 -5.90 -3.61 2.97
C PHE A 24 -5.47 -2.13 2.95
N GLN A 25 -6.41 -1.20 2.78
CA GLN A 25 -6.15 0.23 2.87
C GLN A 25 -5.54 0.60 4.22
N ARG A 26 -6.12 0.14 5.34
CA ARG A 26 -5.55 0.37 6.68
C ARG A 26 -4.16 -0.22 6.81
N LYS A 27 -3.89 -1.41 6.27
CA LYS A 27 -2.55 -2.04 6.34
C LYS A 27 -1.53 -1.32 5.46
N LEU A 28 -1.93 -0.88 4.27
CA LEU A 28 -1.10 -0.15 3.32
C LEU A 28 -0.70 1.23 3.85
N PHE A 29 -1.66 1.97 4.39
CA PHE A 29 -1.47 3.30 4.96
C PHE A 29 -1.23 3.29 6.47
N SER A 30 -1.11 2.12 7.09
CA SER A 30 -0.69 2.02 8.49
C SER A 30 0.75 2.52 8.58
N ASP A 31 0.91 3.66 9.23
CA ASP A 31 2.18 4.08 9.77
C ASP A 31 2.37 3.33 11.09
N SER A 32 2.64 2.01 11.03
CA SER A 32 2.96 1.25 12.24
C SER A 32 4.38 1.62 12.71
N THR A 33 4.52 2.84 13.23
CA THR A 33 5.46 3.18 14.30
C THR A 33 5.01 2.57 15.64
N THR A 34 3.80 2.01 15.70
CA THR A 34 3.26 1.28 16.86
C THR A 34 3.82 -0.15 16.98
N ASP A 35 4.01 -0.88 15.87
CA ASP A 35 4.68 -2.20 15.87
C ASP A 35 6.18 -2.12 16.23
N ALA A 36 6.82 -0.97 16.00
CA ALA A 36 8.25 -0.80 16.22
C ALA A 36 8.66 -0.70 17.69
N LYS A 37 7.70 -0.68 18.64
CA LYS A 37 7.97 -0.55 20.08
C LYS A 37 8.02 -1.88 20.84
N GLU A 38 7.49 -2.97 20.31
CA GLU A 38 7.53 -4.28 21.01
C GLU A 38 8.73 -5.14 20.62
N GLU A 39 9.27 -5.00 19.40
CA GLU A 39 10.44 -5.78 18.98
C GLU A 39 11.64 -4.88 18.71
N ASN A 40 12.58 -4.89 19.66
CA ASN A 40 13.91 -4.30 19.56
C ASN A 40 14.81 -4.91 18.46
N HIS A 41 14.25 -5.62 17.48
CA HIS A 41 14.95 -6.17 16.32
C HIS A 41 13.90 -6.51 15.25
N GLN A 42 13.69 -5.64 14.25
CA GLN A 42 13.36 -6.01 12.86
C GLN A 42 12.88 -4.80 12.03
N LYS A 43 13.75 -3.79 11.89
CA LYS A 43 13.55 -2.72 10.89
C LYS A 43 13.62 -3.22 9.44
N VAL A 44 14.00 -4.48 9.21
CA VAL A 44 14.17 -5.07 7.88
C VAL A 44 12.85 -5.62 7.32
N GLN A 45 11.98 -6.19 8.17
CA GLN A 45 10.78 -6.92 7.71
C GLN A 45 9.60 -6.00 7.30
N ALA A 46 9.47 -4.82 7.93
CA ALA A 46 8.39 -3.88 7.61
C ALA A 46 8.52 -3.26 6.20
N LYS A 47 9.76 -3.13 5.68
CA LYS A 47 10.01 -2.66 4.32
C LYS A 47 9.55 -3.68 3.27
N GLU A 48 9.83 -4.96 3.50
CA GLU A 48 9.38 -6.05 2.63
C GLU A 48 7.85 -6.19 2.65
N GLY A 49 7.22 -6.06 3.83
CA GLY A 49 5.76 -6.10 3.97
C GLY A 49 5.05 -5.02 3.16
N LYS A 50 5.54 -3.77 3.17
CA LYS A 50 4.94 -2.68 2.38
C LYS A 50 5.20 -2.85 0.88
N THR A 51 6.37 -3.32 0.46
CA THR A 51 6.65 -3.60 -0.96
C THR A 51 5.70 -4.66 -1.53
N ILE A 52 5.36 -5.70 -0.76
CA ILE A 52 4.39 -6.71 -1.16
C ILE A 52 2.99 -6.08 -1.32
N LEU A 53 2.58 -5.24 -0.36
CA LEU A 53 1.28 -4.55 -0.43
C LEU A 53 1.20 -3.57 -1.62
N PHE A 54 2.28 -2.83 -1.91
CA PHE A 54 2.34 -2.00 -3.11
C PHE A 54 2.33 -2.83 -4.40
N SER A 55 2.95 -4.01 -4.41
CA SER A 55 2.91 -4.92 -5.57
C SER A 55 1.50 -5.46 -5.81
N GLU A 56 0.78 -5.80 -4.76
CA GLU A 56 -0.62 -6.22 -4.81
C GLU A 56 -1.54 -5.09 -5.32
N LEU A 57 -1.31 -3.86 -4.86
CA LEU A 57 -2.03 -2.69 -5.38
C LEU A 57 -1.73 -2.46 -6.86
N VAL A 58 -0.47 -2.59 -7.29
CA VAL A 58 -0.08 -2.44 -8.70
C VAL A 58 -0.82 -3.45 -9.57
N GLY A 59 -0.89 -4.73 -9.17
CA GLY A 59 -1.62 -5.76 -9.91
C GLY A 59 -3.14 -5.56 -9.96
N ALA A 60 -3.71 -4.79 -9.04
CA ALA A 60 -5.12 -4.42 -9.07
C ALA A 60 -5.41 -3.18 -9.95
N VAL A 61 -4.39 -2.35 -10.19
CA VAL A 61 -4.54 -1.03 -10.84
C VAL A 61 -4.14 -1.07 -12.32
N PHE A 62 -3.05 -1.75 -12.64
CA PHE A 62 -2.46 -1.87 -13.97
C PHE A 62 -2.75 -3.24 -14.59
#